data_AF-A0AAJ1B1H2-F1
#
_entry.id   AF-A0AAJ1B1H2-F1
#
_cell.length_a   1.000
_cell.length_b   1.000
_cell.length_c   1.000
_cell.angle_alpha   90.00
_cell.angle_beta   90.00
_cell.angle_gamma   90.00
#
_symmetry.space_group_name_H-M   'P 1'
#
loop_
_entity.id
_entity.type
_entity.pdbx_description
1 polymer ?
#
loop_
_entity_poly.entity_id
_entity_poly.type
_entity_poly.pdbx_seq_one_letter_code
_entity_poly.pdbx_strand_id
1 'polypeptide(L)' 'KVNDRKARKGISPKTQEEMVIPASKTVTFKPSNRLKDAMN' A
#
# COMPACT_ATOMS: atom_id res chain seq x y z
N LYS A 1 2.41 5.26 -10.01
CA LYS A 1 2.37 6.41 -9.08
C LYS A 1 3.01 5.98 -7.76
N VAL A 2 3.91 6.77 -7.19
CA VAL A 2 4.48 6.45 -5.87
C VAL A 2 3.61 7.10 -4.79
N ASN A 3 3.24 6.33 -3.77
CA ASN A 3 2.44 6.79 -2.63
C ASN A 3 3.26 6.62 -1.34
N ASP A 4 3.26 7.65 -0.51
CA ASP A 4 3.92 7.62 0.80
C ASP A 4 2.99 7.07 1.87
N ARG A 5 3.45 6.06 2.61
CA ARG A 5 2.76 5.51 3.79
C ARG A 5 3.42 6.09 5.03
N LYS A 6 2.61 6.67 5.92
CA LYS A 6 3.07 7.24 7.19
C LYS A 6 3.41 6.12 8.18
N ALA A 7 4.31 6.43 9.10
CA ALA A 7 4.56 5.57 10.26
C ALA A 7 3.27 5.42 11.07
N ARG A 8 2.98 4.20 11.51
CA ARG A 8 1.76 3.90 12.27
C ARG A 8 1.99 2.75 13.23
N LYS A 9 1.21 2.69 14.29
CA LYS A 9 1.11 1.48 15.12
C LYS A 9 0.30 0.44 14.35
N GLY A 10 0.87 -0.75 14.22
CA GLY A 10 0.23 -1.93 13.66
C GLY A 10 0.25 -3.06 14.68
N ILE A 11 -0.44 -4.14 14.35
CA ILE A 11 -0.47 -5.35 15.17
C ILE A 11 0.18 -6.47 14.36
N SER A 12 1.10 -7.20 14.99
CA SER A 12 1.72 -8.37 14.39
C SER A 12 0.65 -9.44 14.13
N PRO A 13 0.44 -9.91 12.89
CA PRO A 13 -0.59 -10.90 12.59
C PRO A 13 -0.35 -12.24 13.31
N LYS A 14 0.90 -12.53 13.68
CA LYS A 14 1.32 -13.79 14.29
C LYS A 14 1.24 -13.77 15.81
N THR A 15 1.63 -12.66 16.44
CA THR A 15 1.73 -12.55 17.92
C THR A 15 0.66 -11.66 18.54
N GLN A 16 -0.09 -10.92 17.73
CA GLN A 16 -1.09 -9.93 18.17
C GLN A 16 -0.52 -8.79 19.04
N GLU A 17 0.80 -8.63 19.06
CA GLU A 17 1.46 -7.56 19.80
C GLU A 17 1.50 -6.25 18.98
N GLU A 18 1.50 -5.12 19.69
CA GLU A 18 1.69 -3.81 19.07
C GLU A 18 3.12 -3.65 18.54
N MET A 19 3.22 -3.19 17.29
CA MET A 19 4.49 -2.92 16.62
C MET A 19 4.42 -1.60 15.84
N VAL A 20 5.53 -0.89 15.78
CA VAL A 20 5.62 0.34 14.98
C VAL A 20 5.99 -0.03 13.55
N ILE A 21 5.10 0.28 12.59
CA ILE A 21 5.35 0.14 11.17
C ILE A 21 5.99 1.45 10.68
N PRO A 22 7.21 1.42 10.12
CA PRO A 22 7.92 2.63 9.69
C PRO A 22 7.27 3.25 8.44
N ALA A 23 7.53 4.54 8.24
CA ALA A 23 7.13 5.23 7.02
C ALA A 23 7.87 4.64 5.82
N SER A 24 7.16 4.42 4.71
CA SER A 24 7.73 3.81 3.52
C SER A 24 7.05 4.31 2.25
N LYS A 25 7.79 4.28 1.14
CA LYS A 25 7.26 4.60 -0.18
C LYS A 25 6.77 3.31 -0.83
N THR A 26 5.56 3.35 -1.40
CA THR A 26 4.97 2.20 -2.10
C THR A 26 4.61 2.57 -3.53
N VAL A 27 4.94 1.70 -4.47
CA VAL A 27 4.63 1.91 -5.87
C VAL A 27 3.23 1.36 -6.15
N THR A 28 2.39 2.17 -6.77
CA THR A 28 1.06 1.77 -7.24
C THR A 28 1.00 1.77 -8.75
N PHE A 29 0.34 0.76 -9.32
CA PHE A 29 0.06 0.71 -10.74
C PHE A 29 -1.11 1.65 -11.06
N LYS A 30 -0.92 2.50 -12.07
CA LYS A 30 -1.99 3.33 -12.63
C LYS A 30 -2.27 2.80 -14.04
N PRO A 31 -3.36 2.06 -14.26
CA PRO A 31 -3.69 1.55 -15.59
C PRO A 31 -3.96 2.70 -16.56
N SER A 32 -3.54 2.52 -17.82
CA SER A 32 -3.88 3.44 -18.91
C SER A 32 -5.35 3.32 -19.29
N ASN A 33 -5.89 4.35 -19.94
CA ASN A 33 -7.28 4.33 -20.40
C ASN A 33 -7.53 3.14 -21.33
N ARG A 34 -6.61 2.88 -22.28
CA ARG A 34 -6.66 1.72 -23.17
C ARG A 34 -6.89 0.39 -22.44
N LEU A 35 -6.22 0.17 -21.30
CA LEU A 35 -6.40 -1.06 -20.53
C LEU A 35 -7.74 -1.09 -19.79
N LYS A 36 -8.21 0.06 -19.29
CA LYS A 36 -9.53 0.16 -18.65
C LYS A 36 -10.66 -0.11 -19.65
N ASP A 37 -10.56 0.49 -20.83
CA ASP A 37 -11.58 0.39 -21.88
C ASP A 37 -11.68 -1.05 -22.42
N ALA A 38 -10.58 -1.80 -22.44
CA ALA A 38 -10.55 -3.21 -22.86
C ALA A 38 -11.07 -4.20 -21.80
N MET A 39 -11.31 -3.77 -20.56
CA MET A 39 -11.77 -4.61 -19.44
C MET A 39 -13.23 -4.36 -19.06
N ASN A 40 -13.92 -3.44 -19.77
CA ASN A 40 -15.37 -3.23 -19.69
C ASN A 40 -16.12 -4.16 -20.63
#